data_AF-A0AAU9TTJ4-F1
#
_entry.id   AF-A0AAU9TTJ4-F1
#
_cell.length_a   1.000
_cell.length_b   1.000
_cell.length_c   1.000
_cell.angle_alpha   90.00
_cell.angle_beta   90.00
_cell.angle_gamma   90.00
#
_symmetry.space_group_name_H-M   'P 1'
#
loop_
_entity.id
_entity.type
_entity.pdbx_description
1 polymer ?
#
loop_
_entity_poly.entity_id
_entity_poly.type
_entity_poly.pdbx_seq_one_letter_code
_entity_poly.pdbx_strand_id
1 'polypeptide(L)'
;MSEPSYLENILPTDEEIEHNFSCKENVVQLNRKARVLGKSYLGFKKSNDGKYEPCIEKPKREIKSRCSHTKLNFDSKHKNSFLCASITKEDRKAINSYFWNLKTWAEKKTFVRTAAVRRLIRRRRRRDFSEKRKWS
;
A
#
# COMPACT_ATOMS: atom_id res chain seq x y z
N MET A 1 35.47 22.01 2.39
CA MET A 1 34.23 21.43 1.84
C MET A 1 33.36 21.07 3.02
N SER A 2 32.26 21.79 3.23
CA SER A 2 31.45 21.65 4.44
C SER A 2 30.32 20.65 4.18
N GLU A 3 30.25 19.57 4.95
CA GLU A 3 29.17 18.59 4.91
C GLU A 3 27.84 19.25 5.34
N PRO A 4 26.72 19.00 4.64
CA PRO A 4 25.42 19.39 5.15
C PRO A 4 25.04 18.49 6.32
N SER A 5 24.97 19.06 7.54
CA SER A 5 24.44 18.41 8.73
C SER A 5 23.00 17.95 8.45
N TYR A 6 22.82 16.64 8.27
CA TYR A 6 21.52 16.01 8.19
C TYR A 6 20.90 16.14 9.58
N LEU A 7 20.03 17.15 9.75
CA LEU A 7 19.19 17.29 10.93
C LEU A 7 18.53 15.94 11.18
N GLU A 8 18.99 15.29 12.25
CA GLU A 8 18.37 14.11 12.81
C GLU A 8 16.91 14.45 13.05
N ASN A 9 16.04 13.89 12.23
CA ASN A 9 14.61 13.87 12.49
C ASN A 9 14.40 12.88 13.62
N ILE A 10 14.73 13.30 14.85
CA ILE A 10 14.38 12.59 16.06
C ILE A 10 12.86 12.46 16.04
N LEU A 11 12.40 11.23 15.85
CA LEU A 11 10.99 10.90 15.91
C LEU A 11 10.54 11.16 17.35
N PRO A 12 9.48 11.95 17.57
CA PRO A 12 8.93 12.08 18.90
C PRO A 12 8.48 10.71 19.41
N THR A 13 8.74 10.48 20.70
CA THR A 13 8.49 9.22 21.39
C THR A 13 7.01 8.87 21.36
N ASP A 14 6.68 7.59 21.54
CA ASP A 14 5.31 7.08 21.40
C ASP A 14 4.30 7.76 22.36
N GLU A 15 4.76 8.50 23.38
CA GLU A 15 3.96 9.26 24.34
C GLU A 15 3.39 10.58 23.77
N GLU A 16 3.95 11.16 22.72
CA GLU A 16 3.46 12.43 22.13
C GLU A 16 2.39 12.25 21.06
N ILE A 17 1.98 11.01 20.76
CA ILE A 17 1.01 10.69 19.68
C ILE A 17 -0.41 10.55 20.21
N GLU A 18 -0.61 10.69 21.52
CA GLU A 18 -1.94 10.78 22.09
C GLU A 18 -2.44 12.24 22.10
N HIS A 19 -3.60 12.43 21.47
CA HIS A 19 -4.52 13.55 21.64
C HIS A 19 -4.51 14.75 20.66
N ASN A 20 -5.74 15.13 20.29
CA ASN A 20 -6.20 16.37 19.66
C ASN A 20 -5.91 16.62 18.16
N PHE A 21 -6.65 15.91 17.30
CA PHE A 21 -6.71 16.24 15.87
C PHE A 21 -7.71 17.36 15.58
N SER A 22 -7.30 18.62 15.79
CA SER A 22 -7.95 19.76 15.12
C SER A 22 -7.55 19.77 13.65
N CYS A 23 -8.51 19.95 12.75
CA CYS A 23 -8.34 19.77 11.31
C CYS A 23 -7.62 20.93 10.60
N LYS A 24 -6.72 21.65 11.29
CA LYS A 24 -5.96 22.80 10.77
C LYS A 24 -4.45 22.51 10.69
N GLU A 25 -3.83 23.07 9.64
CA GLU A 25 -2.41 23.21 9.23
C GLU A 25 -1.34 22.16 9.63
N ASN A 26 -1.28 21.66 10.88
CA ASN A 26 -0.32 20.62 11.30
C ASN A 26 -0.71 19.18 10.91
N VAL A 27 -1.92 18.99 10.38
CA VAL A 27 -2.47 17.68 9.98
C VAL A 27 -1.66 17.01 8.87
N VAL A 28 -1.08 17.77 7.93
CA VAL A 28 -0.41 17.17 6.76
C VAL A 28 0.85 16.41 7.15
N GLN A 29 1.69 17.01 8.01
CA GLN A 29 2.93 16.39 8.47
C GLN A 29 2.65 15.22 9.43
N LEU A 30 1.71 15.41 10.37
CA LEU A 30 1.27 14.34 11.28
C LEU A 30 0.71 13.14 10.50
N ASN A 31 -0.18 13.38 9.54
CA ASN A 31 -0.70 12.34 8.67
C ASN A 31 0.38 11.70 7.80
N ARG A 32 1.40 12.45 7.38
CA ARG A 32 2.54 11.86 6.65
C ARG A 32 3.29 10.88 7.54
N LYS A 33 3.60 11.26 8.78
CA LYS A 33 4.25 10.39 9.78
C LYS A 33 3.37 9.17 10.12
N ALA A 34 2.10 9.39 10.46
CA ALA A 34 1.14 8.33 10.76
C ALA A 34 1.00 7.32 9.61
N ARG A 35 0.94 7.80 8.35
CA ARG A 35 0.91 6.93 7.16
C ARG A 35 2.16 6.07 6.99
N VAL A 36 3.34 6.59 7.33
CA VAL A 36 4.59 5.81 7.29
C VAL A 36 4.53 4.71 8.34
N LEU A 37 4.14 5.04 9.57
CA LEU A 37 4.05 4.09 10.68
C LEU A 37 2.86 3.12 10.57
N GLY A 38 1.94 3.35 9.63
CA GLY A 38 0.72 2.56 9.51
C GLY A 38 -0.28 2.82 10.63
N LYS A 39 -0.16 3.94 11.37
CA LYS A 39 -1.11 4.37 12.39
C LYS A 39 -2.38 4.96 11.73
N SER A 40 -3.46 5.12 12.50
CA SER A 40 -4.65 5.83 12.03
C SER A 40 -4.33 7.30 11.74
N TYR A 41 -5.07 7.92 10.83
CA TYR A 41 -4.83 9.31 10.43
C TYR A 41 -6.10 9.92 9.84
N LEU A 42 -6.20 11.25 9.83
CA LEU A 42 -7.35 11.93 9.24
C LEU A 42 -7.15 12.11 7.73
N GLY A 43 -8.17 11.81 6.93
CA GLY A 43 -8.11 11.98 5.49
C GLY A 43 -9.38 12.58 4.93
N PHE A 44 -9.42 12.68 3.61
CA PHE A 44 -10.62 13.05 2.89
C PHE A 44 -11.38 11.79 2.46
N LYS A 45 -12.70 11.87 2.36
CA LYS A 45 -13.55 10.86 1.70
C LYS A 45 -14.47 11.57 0.73
N LYS A 46 -14.74 10.95 -0.40
CA LYS A 46 -15.76 11.44 -1.33
C LYS A 46 -17.13 11.04 -0.79
N SER A 47 -17.98 12.04 -0.60
CA SER A 47 -19.39 11.86 -0.24
C SER A 47 -20.21 11.40 -1.45
N ASN A 48 -21.45 10.98 -1.19
CA ASN A 48 -22.38 10.56 -2.23
C ASN A 48 -22.69 11.70 -3.21
N ASP A 49 -22.66 12.95 -2.74
CA ASP A 49 -22.88 14.16 -3.54
C ASP A 49 -21.64 14.56 -4.37
N GLY A 50 -20.60 13.73 -4.38
CA GLY A 50 -19.36 13.96 -5.11
C GLY A 50 -18.39 14.96 -4.48
N LYS A 51 -18.79 15.63 -3.40
CA LYS A 51 -17.93 16.54 -2.60
C LYS A 51 -16.96 15.75 -1.71
N TYR A 52 -15.81 16.35 -1.38
CA TYR A 52 -14.87 15.76 -0.42
C TYR A 52 -15.17 16.24 0.99
N GLU A 53 -15.42 15.28 1.89
CA GLU A 53 -15.54 15.51 3.32
C GLU A 53 -14.14 15.41 3.96
N PRO A 54 -13.67 16.45 4.67
CA PRO A 54 -12.39 16.44 5.36
C PRO A 54 -12.47 15.69 6.70
N CYS A 55 -11.32 15.48 7.34
CA CYS A 55 -11.21 15.02 8.74
C CYS A 55 -11.80 13.64 9.02
N ILE A 56 -11.86 12.77 8.02
CA ILE A 56 -12.39 11.41 8.18
C ILE A 56 -11.28 10.49 8.63
N GLU A 57 -11.48 9.85 9.77
CA GLU A 57 -10.54 8.87 10.30
C GLU A 57 -10.32 7.71 9.32
N LYS A 58 -9.05 7.44 9.02
CA LYS A 58 -8.59 6.27 8.30
C LYS A 58 -8.02 5.31 9.33
N PRO A 59 -8.47 4.04 9.34
CA PRO A 59 -8.03 3.09 10.35
C PRO A 59 -6.55 2.77 10.19
N LYS A 60 -5.93 2.35 11.31
CA LYS A 60 -4.57 1.81 11.32
C LYS A 60 -4.45 0.60 10.39
N ARG A 61 -3.21 0.32 9.98
CA ARG A 61 -2.90 -0.75 9.03
C ARG A 61 -2.79 -2.07 9.77
N GLU A 62 -3.72 -2.96 9.48
CA GLU A 62 -3.75 -4.31 10.04
C GLU A 62 -3.63 -5.37 8.95
N ILE A 63 -3.10 -6.53 9.33
CA ILE A 63 -2.99 -7.67 8.43
C ILE A 63 -4.37 -8.25 8.16
N LYS A 64 -4.80 -8.23 6.90
CA LYS A 64 -6.10 -8.78 6.50
C LYS A 64 -6.09 -10.31 6.53
N SER A 65 -7.30 -10.87 6.61
CA SER A 65 -7.54 -12.30 6.41
C SER A 65 -6.91 -12.82 5.11
N ARG A 66 -6.63 -14.11 5.08
CA ARG A 66 -6.02 -14.73 3.89
C ARG A 66 -7.02 -14.74 2.74
N CYS A 67 -6.55 -14.41 1.54
CA CYS A 67 -7.36 -14.49 0.34
C CYS A 67 -7.76 -15.94 0.03
N SER A 68 -8.91 -16.13 -0.62
CA SER A 68 -9.44 -17.44 -1.01
C SER A 68 -8.76 -18.06 -2.23
N HIS A 69 -7.77 -17.39 -2.85
CA HIS A 69 -7.07 -17.88 -4.05
C HIS A 69 -6.40 -19.26 -3.88
N THR A 70 -6.07 -19.64 -2.64
CA THR A 70 -5.59 -21.00 -2.34
C THR A 70 -6.56 -22.10 -2.80
N LYS A 71 -7.87 -21.83 -2.84
CA LYS A 71 -8.89 -22.76 -3.35
C LYS A 71 -8.96 -22.78 -4.88
N LEU A 72 -8.70 -21.64 -5.54
CA LEU A 72 -8.78 -21.47 -7.01
C LEU A 72 -7.47 -21.85 -7.73
N ASN A 73 -6.37 -22.01 -6.99
CA ASN A 73 -5.07 -22.37 -7.55
C ASN A 73 -4.97 -23.83 -8.02
N PHE A 74 -5.88 -24.71 -7.59
CA PHE A 74 -5.90 -26.10 -8.06
C PHE A 74 -6.37 -26.24 -9.52
N ASP A 75 -7.27 -25.37 -9.99
CA ASP A 75 -7.90 -25.51 -11.31
C ASP A 75 -7.33 -24.59 -12.39
N SER A 76 -6.52 -23.60 -12.04
CA SER A 76 -6.04 -22.61 -13.01
C SER A 76 -4.73 -23.04 -13.70
N LYS A 77 -4.86 -23.67 -14.88
CA LYS A 77 -3.78 -23.98 -15.86
C LYS A 77 -3.03 -22.75 -16.40
N HIS A 78 -3.12 -21.59 -15.76
CA HIS A 78 -2.52 -20.36 -16.24
C HIS A 78 -1.25 -20.04 -15.44
N LYS A 79 -0.15 -19.79 -16.15
CA LYS A 79 1.17 -19.33 -15.63
C LYS A 79 1.13 -17.99 -14.84
N ASN A 80 -0.07 -17.48 -14.57
CA ASN A 80 -0.40 -16.29 -13.77
C ASN A 80 -1.00 -16.68 -12.40
N SER A 81 -0.55 -17.81 -11.84
CA SER A 81 -1.04 -18.32 -10.55
C SER A 81 -0.66 -17.38 -9.41
N PHE A 82 -1.60 -17.15 -8.51
CA PHE A 82 -1.35 -16.40 -7.29
C PHE A 82 -0.48 -17.28 -6.37
N LEU A 83 0.75 -16.84 -6.09
CA LEU A 83 1.66 -17.51 -5.16
C LEU A 83 1.25 -17.34 -3.68
N CYS A 84 -0.04 -17.11 -3.41
CA CYS A 84 -0.54 -16.99 -2.05
C CYS A 84 -0.28 -18.27 -1.27
N ALA A 85 -0.41 -19.45 -1.91
CA ALA A 85 -0.19 -20.76 -1.30
C ALA A 85 1.26 -20.96 -0.81
N SER A 86 2.27 -20.40 -1.48
CA SER A 86 3.68 -20.58 -1.13
C SER A 86 4.14 -19.71 0.04
N ILE A 87 3.32 -18.77 0.51
CA ILE A 87 3.63 -17.90 1.64
C ILE A 87 2.80 -18.36 2.84
N THR A 88 3.48 -18.75 3.93
CA THR A 88 2.85 -19.22 5.16
C THR A 88 2.16 -18.06 5.91
N LYS A 89 1.41 -18.36 6.98
CA LYS A 89 0.79 -17.30 7.79
C LYS A 89 1.86 -16.54 8.58
N GLU A 90 2.90 -17.24 8.98
CA GLU A 90 4.07 -16.79 9.72
C GLU A 90 4.89 -15.82 8.86
N ASP A 91 5.17 -16.19 7.61
CA ASP A 91 5.85 -15.32 6.65
C ASP A 91 5.06 -14.01 6.45
N ARG A 92 3.73 -14.10 6.31
CA ARG A 92 2.87 -12.91 6.15
C ARG A 92 2.97 -11.99 7.36
N LYS A 93 3.01 -12.54 8.58
CA LYS A 93 3.16 -11.76 9.82
C LYS A 93 4.54 -11.12 9.88
N ALA A 94 5.61 -11.87 9.60
CA ALA A 94 6.98 -11.38 9.62
C ALA A 94 7.19 -10.24 8.60
N ILE A 95 6.77 -10.45 7.35
CA ILE A 95 6.83 -9.43 6.29
C ILE A 95 6.04 -8.18 6.68
N ASN A 96 4.83 -8.36 7.24
CA ASN A 96 3.99 -7.23 7.65
C ASN A 96 4.62 -6.43 8.80
N SER A 97 5.07 -7.11 9.84
CA SER A 97 5.73 -6.50 10.99
C SER A 97 7.00 -5.76 10.58
N TYR A 98 7.88 -6.41 9.82
CA TYR A 98 9.11 -5.80 9.31
C TYR A 98 8.82 -4.55 8.48
N PHE A 99 7.88 -4.65 7.52
CA PHE A 99 7.55 -3.52 6.64
C PHE A 99 7.01 -2.31 7.41
N TRP A 100 6.15 -2.51 8.41
CA TRP A 100 5.57 -1.41 9.17
C TRP A 100 6.54 -0.78 10.17
N ASN A 101 7.55 -1.53 10.64
CA ASN A 101 8.63 -1.01 11.48
C ASN A 101 9.63 -0.09 10.74
N LEU A 102 9.63 -0.09 9.40
CA LEU A 102 10.46 0.84 8.62
C LEU A 102 10.01 2.29 8.83
N LYS A 103 10.97 3.17 9.13
CA LYS A 103 10.72 4.55 9.60
C LYS A 103 10.56 5.56 8.47
N THR A 104 10.91 5.20 7.23
CA THR A 104 10.83 6.11 6.08
C THR A 104 10.13 5.48 4.87
N TRP A 105 9.59 6.34 3.99
CA TRP A 105 9.07 5.89 2.70
C TRP A 105 10.18 5.37 1.77
N ALA A 106 11.42 5.84 1.91
CA ALA A 106 12.54 5.39 1.11
C ALA A 106 12.85 3.91 1.39
N GLU A 107 13.00 3.56 2.67
CA GLU A 107 13.23 2.18 3.11
C GLU A 107 12.07 1.26 2.68
N LYS A 108 10.82 1.68 2.88
CA LYS A 108 9.64 0.91 2.45
C LYS A 108 9.65 0.65 0.94
N LYS A 109 10.02 1.65 0.13
CA LYS A 109 10.13 1.47 -1.33
C LYS A 109 11.24 0.49 -1.69
N THR A 110 12.40 0.59 -1.04
CA THR A 110 13.53 -0.33 -1.26
C THR A 110 13.14 -1.76 -0.92
N PHE A 111 12.53 -1.98 0.26
CA PHE A 111 12.03 -3.29 0.66
C PHE A 111 11.07 -3.90 -0.36
N VAL A 112 10.10 -3.13 -0.86
CA VAL A 112 9.16 -3.65 -1.86
C VAL A 112 9.85 -3.97 -3.19
N ARG A 113 10.86 -3.18 -3.60
CA ARG A 113 11.62 -3.45 -4.82
C ARG A 113 12.47 -4.71 -4.73
N THR A 114 13.03 -5.01 -3.57
CA THR A 114 13.86 -6.22 -3.36
C THR A 114 12.99 -7.45 -3.12
N ALA A 115 11.82 -7.30 -2.50
CA ALA A 115 10.93 -8.41 -2.14
C ALA A 115 9.97 -8.85 -3.26
N ALA A 116 9.74 -8.01 -4.29
CA ALA A 116 8.76 -8.32 -5.34
C ALA A 116 9.35 -8.19 -6.76
N VAL A 117 9.19 -9.27 -7.55
CA VAL A 117 9.53 -9.26 -8.98
C VAL A 117 8.50 -8.45 -9.75
N ARG A 118 8.94 -7.38 -10.41
CA ARG A 118 8.08 -6.61 -11.33
C ARG A 118 7.86 -7.40 -12.62
N ARG A 119 6.66 -7.97 -12.79
CA ARG A 119 6.24 -8.52 -14.08
C ARG A 119 5.67 -7.42 -14.96
N LEU A 120 6.23 -7.23 -16.15
CA LEU A 120 5.65 -6.31 -17.14
C LEU A 120 4.32 -6.86 -17.63
N ILE A 121 3.24 -6.11 -17.42
CA ILE A 121 1.92 -6.46 -17.96
C ILE A 121 1.95 -6.15 -19.46
N ARG A 122 2.04 -7.19 -20.30
CA ARG A 122 1.81 -7.04 -21.74
C ARG A 122 0.32 -6.77 -21.95
N ARG A 123 -0.04 -5.51 -22.17
CA ARG A 123 -1.40 -5.16 -22.61
C ARG A 123 -1.63 -5.85 -23.95
N ARG A 124 -2.66 -6.70 -24.01
CA ARG A 124 -3.08 -7.34 -25.27
C ARG A 124 -3.45 -6.21 -26.22
N ARG A 125 -2.70 -6.04 -27.33
CA ARG A 125 -3.17 -5.16 -28.41
C ARG A 125 -4.53 -5.69 -28.83
N ARG A 126 -5.54 -4.82 -28.91
CA ARG A 126 -6.81 -5.20 -29.54
C ARG A 126 -6.45 -5.68 -30.93
N ARG A 127 -6.81 -6.91 -31.28
CA ARG A 127 -6.87 -7.29 -32.69
C ARG A 127 -7.93 -6.38 -33.28
N ASP A 128 -7.55 -5.50 -34.19
CA ASP A 128 -8.52 -4.78 -35.01
C ASP A 128 -9.38 -5.83 -35.70
N PHE A 129 -10.66 -5.85 -35.34
CA PHE A 129 -11.69 -6.68 -35.98
C PHE A 129 -12.05 -6.08 -37.36
N SER A 130 -11.07 -5.66 -38.16
CA SER A 130 -11.29 -5.11 -39.50
C SER A 130 -11.22 -6.14 -40.62
N GLU A 131 -11.17 -7.44 -40.29
CA GLU A 131 -11.26 -8.50 -41.29
C GLU A 131 -12.74 -8.85 -41.53
N LYS A 132 -13.25 -8.26 -42.61
CA LYS A 132 -14.57 -8.44 -43.22
C LYS A 132 -14.98 -9.93 -43.21
N ARG A 133 -15.99 -10.29 -42.42
CA ARG A 133 -16.77 -11.49 -42.67
C ARG A 133 -17.57 -11.28 -43.96
N LYS A 134 -17.02 -11.75 -45.09
CA LYS A 134 -17.85 -12.05 -46.27
C LYS A 134 -18.77 -13.19 -45.87
N TRP A 135 -20.06 -12.90 -45.73
CA TRP A 135 -21.09 -13.92 -45.75
C TRP A 135 -21.28 -14.29 -47.23
N SER A 136 -21.11 -15.58 -47.53
CA SER A 136 -21.66 -16.22 -48.73
C SER A 136 -22.92 -16.97 -48.32
#